data_AF-A0A327KHB1-F1
#
_entry.id   AF-A0A327KHB1-F1
#
_cell.length_a   1.000
_cell.length_b   1.000
_cell.length_c   1.000
_cell.angle_alpha   90.00
_cell.angle_beta   90.00
_cell.angle_gamma   90.00
#
_symmetry.space_group_name_H-M   'P 1'
#
loop_
_entity.id
_entity.type
_entity.pdbx_description
1 polymer ?
#
loop_
_entity_poly.entity_id
_entity_poly.type
_entity_poly.pdbx_seq_one_letter_code
_entity_poly.pdbx_strand_id
1 'polypeptide(L)'
;MSRPVRLPRLARLLASVASLGFVALSAAGCSTTGTTLAEVLSASGMGGDRTGAVTAAAPAAQARSEAEWRREAELYGSRYRADPSDAANAIAYARALTATEQRAQAASVLEQASLRNPKNQALLGAFGRALADTGRYEQALDVLGRAHSPDRPDWRILSAQGTVLDQLGRHKQAQTYYTTALKIAPNEPSVLSNLGLSYALDKNLAEAEATLRRAAEHPGADPRVRQNLALVVGLQGRFADAEQIAKADLPPTEAAANVTYLREMLADKGDWKRMGRQPQIAARGKS
;
A
#
# COMPACT_ATOMS: atom_id res chain seq x y z
N MET A 1 44.44 -59.34 55.14
CA MET A 1 43.51 -58.28 54.69
C MET A 1 43.56 -58.22 53.17
N SER A 2 42.47 -58.67 52.54
CA SER A 2 42.37 -59.02 51.13
C SER A 2 42.33 -57.80 50.20
N ARG A 3 42.89 -57.95 48.99
CA ARG A 3 42.81 -56.98 47.88
C ARG A 3 41.40 -56.99 47.21
N PRO A 4 41.17 -56.31 46.07
CA PRO A 4 40.50 -55.01 45.95
C PRO A 4 39.19 -55.10 45.12
N VAL A 5 38.37 -54.05 45.09
CA VAL A 5 37.36 -53.89 44.00
C VAL A 5 37.30 -52.44 43.54
N ARG A 6 37.67 -52.24 42.27
CA ARG A 6 37.41 -51.04 41.47
C ARG A 6 35.98 -51.12 40.95
N LEU A 7 35.23 -50.02 41.02
CA LEU A 7 33.99 -49.84 40.26
C LEU A 7 34.24 -48.95 39.03
N PRO A 8 33.59 -49.23 37.89
CA PRO A 8 33.90 -48.62 36.60
C PRO A 8 33.23 -47.25 36.42
N ARG A 9 33.96 -46.29 35.84
CA ARG A 9 33.36 -45.09 35.22
C ARG A 9 32.85 -45.48 33.83
N LEU A 10 31.53 -45.49 33.69
CA LEU A 10 30.87 -45.67 32.40
C LEU A 10 31.16 -44.50 31.47
N ALA A 11 31.44 -44.89 30.23
CA ALA A 11 31.85 -44.08 29.11
C ALA A 11 30.82 -43.02 28.69
N ARG A 12 31.32 -41.88 28.19
CA ARG A 12 30.74 -41.26 27.00
C ARG A 12 31.85 -40.90 26.03
N LEU A 13 31.66 -41.40 24.82
CA LEU A 13 32.56 -41.30 23.67
C LEU A 13 32.69 -39.86 23.17
N LEU A 14 33.86 -39.67 22.56
CA LEU A 14 34.30 -38.58 21.69
C LEU A 14 33.30 -38.23 20.58
N ALA A 15 33.16 -36.95 20.30
CA ALA A 15 33.01 -36.44 18.94
C ALA A 15 33.50 -34.99 18.87
N SER A 16 34.64 -34.81 18.20
CA SER A 16 35.16 -33.53 17.72
C SER A 16 34.14 -32.87 16.79
N VAL A 17 33.89 -31.58 16.96
CA VAL A 17 33.33 -30.75 15.88
C VAL A 17 34.18 -29.49 15.76
N ALA A 18 34.84 -29.40 14.61
CA ALA A 18 35.60 -28.27 14.16
C ALA A 18 34.71 -27.02 14.03
N SER A 19 35.18 -25.91 14.59
CA SER A 19 34.60 -24.59 14.38
C SER A 19 34.91 -24.10 12.96
N LEU A 20 34.14 -24.57 11.98
CA LEU A 20 34.11 -24.01 10.63
C LEU A 20 33.12 -22.84 10.61
N GLY A 21 33.63 -21.68 10.20
CA GLY A 21 32.89 -20.43 10.16
C GLY A 21 31.68 -20.49 9.24
N PHE A 22 30.57 -19.94 9.73
CA PHE A 22 29.50 -19.43 8.89
C PHE A 22 29.64 -17.91 8.84
N VAL A 23 30.43 -17.42 7.87
CA VAL A 23 30.19 -16.10 7.31
C VAL A 23 28.87 -16.22 6.57
N ALA A 24 27.80 -15.68 7.15
CA ALA A 24 26.54 -15.49 6.46
C ALA A 24 26.78 -14.47 5.35
N LEU A 25 27.17 -14.98 4.18
CA LEU A 25 27.18 -14.22 2.94
C LEU A 25 25.70 -13.93 2.63
N SER A 26 25.23 -12.75 3.02
CA SER A 26 23.98 -12.20 2.53
C SER A 26 24.17 -11.95 1.05
N ALA A 27 23.87 -12.97 0.24
CA ALA A 27 23.57 -12.78 -1.16
C ALA A 27 22.32 -11.90 -1.20
N ALA A 28 22.54 -10.59 -1.34
CA ALA A 28 21.57 -9.71 -1.96
C ALA A 28 21.39 -10.25 -3.38
N GLY A 29 20.48 -11.22 -3.51
CA GLY A 29 19.94 -11.60 -4.80
C GLY A 29 19.24 -10.36 -5.32
N CYS A 30 19.87 -9.65 -6.24
CA CYS A 30 19.17 -8.80 -7.18
C CYS A 30 18.22 -9.71 -7.97
N SER A 31 17.04 -9.98 -7.42
CA SER A 31 15.90 -10.34 -8.25
C SER A 31 15.48 -9.05 -8.92
N THR A 32 15.88 -8.87 -10.17
CA THR A 32 15.18 -7.97 -11.10
C THR A 32 13.79 -8.56 -11.33
N THR A 33 12.91 -8.40 -10.35
CA THR A 33 11.49 -8.65 -10.52
C THR A 33 10.97 -7.57 -11.46
N GLY A 34 10.53 -7.97 -12.65
CA GLY A 34 9.82 -7.07 -13.54
C GLY A 34 8.63 -6.48 -12.79
N THR A 35 8.64 -5.17 -12.58
CA THR A 35 7.60 -4.46 -11.86
C THR A 35 6.25 -4.69 -12.54
N THR A 36 5.29 -5.27 -11.84
CA THR A 36 3.95 -5.51 -12.40
C THR A 36 3.18 -4.20 -12.52
N LEU A 37 2.18 -4.15 -13.40
CA LEU A 37 1.32 -2.95 -13.50
C LEU A 37 0.63 -2.66 -12.15
N ALA A 38 0.27 -3.72 -11.42
CA ALA A 38 -0.31 -3.62 -10.08
C ALA A 38 0.69 -3.03 -9.07
N GLU A 39 1.97 -3.37 -9.15
CA GLU A 39 3.02 -2.77 -8.29
C GLU A 39 3.27 -1.30 -8.61
N VAL A 40 3.29 -0.93 -9.89
CA VAL A 40 3.43 0.49 -10.31
C VAL A 40 2.23 1.30 -9.82
N LEU A 41 1.00 0.83 -10.06
CA LEU A 41 -0.22 1.51 -9.60
C LEU A 41 -0.35 1.51 -8.07
N SER A 42 0.13 0.46 -7.39
CA SER A 42 0.16 0.40 -5.92
C SER A 42 1.16 1.40 -5.33
N ALA A 43 2.35 1.52 -5.92
CA ALA A 43 3.36 2.51 -5.56
C ALA A 43 2.89 3.95 -5.85
N SER A 44 2.05 4.15 -6.87
CA SER A 44 1.42 5.44 -7.19
C SER A 44 0.28 5.87 -6.24
N GLY A 45 -0.12 5.03 -5.27
CA GLY A 45 -0.97 5.52 -4.17
C GLY A 45 -2.08 4.59 -3.66
N MET A 46 -2.06 3.29 -3.95
CA MET A 46 -3.04 2.35 -3.37
C MET A 46 -2.56 1.64 -2.09
N GLY A 47 -1.26 1.70 -1.80
CA GLY A 47 -0.64 1.05 -0.63
C GLY A 47 -0.20 2.06 0.43
N GLY A 48 -1.15 2.50 1.25
CA GLY A 48 -0.90 3.39 2.38
C GLY A 48 -1.77 4.63 2.29
N ASP A 49 -2.57 4.86 3.32
CA ASP A 49 -3.33 6.10 3.51
C ASP A 49 -2.37 7.30 3.66
N ARG A 50 -1.87 7.78 2.52
CA ARG A 50 -1.72 9.21 2.29
C ARG A 50 -3.07 9.82 1.90
N THR A 51 -4.20 9.18 2.26
CA THR A 51 -5.48 9.87 2.39
C THR A 51 -5.35 10.88 3.53
N GLY A 52 -4.78 12.02 3.17
CA GLY A 52 -4.92 13.24 3.93
C GLY A 52 -6.39 13.59 3.99
N ALA A 53 -7.09 13.03 4.99
CA ALA A 53 -7.98 13.85 5.78
C ALA A 53 -7.12 14.81 6.62
N VAL A 54 -6.36 15.69 5.94
CA VAL A 54 -6.10 17.02 6.47
C VAL A 54 -7.30 17.81 5.99
N THR A 55 -8.21 17.98 6.93
CA THR A 55 -9.33 18.91 6.96
C THR A 55 -9.13 20.16 6.13
N ALA A 56 -10.21 20.59 5.45
CA ALA A 56 -10.61 21.97 5.13
C ALA A 56 -9.51 22.96 4.72
N ALA A 57 -9.75 23.67 3.61
CA ALA A 57 -8.95 24.81 3.16
C ALA A 57 -8.62 25.79 4.29
N ALA A 58 -7.44 25.59 4.88
CA ALA A 58 -6.64 26.55 5.62
C ALA A 58 -5.40 26.80 4.75
N PRO A 59 -4.85 28.03 4.72
CA PRO A 59 -3.73 28.38 3.84
C PRO A 59 -2.59 27.39 4.08
N ALA A 60 -2.08 26.78 3.00
CA ALA A 60 -1.07 25.72 2.97
C ALA A 60 -0.30 25.57 4.29
N ALA A 61 -0.89 24.85 5.24
CA ALA A 61 -0.24 24.58 6.52
C ALA A 61 0.94 23.68 6.17
N GLN A 62 2.15 24.16 6.47
CA GLN A 62 3.38 23.41 6.26
C GLN A 62 3.16 21.96 6.69
N ALA A 63 3.38 21.03 5.77
CA ALA A 63 3.30 19.61 6.07
C ALA A 63 4.19 19.36 7.30
N ARG A 64 3.59 18.79 8.36
CA ARG A 64 4.30 18.55 9.62
C ARG A 64 5.59 17.80 9.32
N SER A 65 6.70 18.37 9.79
CA SER A 65 8.02 17.76 9.76
C SER A 65 8.02 16.44 10.55
N GLU A 66 8.93 15.55 10.20
CA GLU A 66 9.13 14.31 10.96
C GLU A 66 9.40 14.57 12.45
N ALA A 67 10.08 15.67 12.78
CA ALA A 67 10.32 16.08 14.17
C ALA A 67 9.03 16.47 14.91
N GLU A 68 8.05 17.06 14.24
CA GLU A 68 6.73 17.35 14.82
C GLU A 68 5.93 16.07 15.04
N TRP A 69 5.97 15.13 14.09
CA TRP A 69 5.32 13.83 14.26
C TRP A 69 5.93 13.01 15.41
N ARG A 70 7.25 13.05 15.58
CA ARG A 70 7.92 12.43 16.74
C ARG A 70 7.46 13.04 18.07
N ARG A 71 7.34 14.37 18.14
CA ARG A 71 6.82 15.05 19.36
C ARG A 71 5.37 14.66 19.64
N GLU A 72 4.56 14.55 18.60
CA GLU A 72 3.17 14.12 18.73
C GLU A 72 3.06 12.66 19.19
N ALA A 73 3.95 11.79 18.69
CA ALA A 73 4.02 10.39 19.14
C ALA A 73 4.39 10.30 20.62
N GLU A 74 5.33 11.11 21.12
CA GLU A 74 5.66 11.13 22.56
C GLU A 74 4.46 11.64 23.39
N LEU A 75 3.86 12.76 22.97
CA LEU A 75 2.73 13.37 23.67
C LEU A 75 1.55 12.38 23.79
N TYR A 76 1.08 11.84 22.67
CA TYR A 76 -0.06 10.93 22.70
C TYR A 76 0.32 9.54 23.21
N GLY A 77 1.57 9.12 23.07
CA GLY A 77 2.08 7.90 23.71
C GLY A 77 2.04 7.97 25.24
N SER A 78 2.36 9.13 25.83
CA SER A 78 2.21 9.34 27.27
C SER A 78 0.75 9.35 27.73
N ARG A 79 -0.14 9.99 26.95
CA ARG A 79 -1.60 10.02 27.22
C ARG A 79 -2.24 8.64 27.10
N TYR A 80 -1.89 7.89 26.06
CA TYR A 80 -2.36 6.52 25.87
C TYR A 80 -1.88 5.60 27.00
N ARG A 81 -0.64 5.77 27.50
CA ARG A 81 -0.17 5.01 28.67
C ARG A 81 -0.94 5.35 29.95
N ALA A 82 -1.35 6.60 30.12
CA ALA A 82 -2.15 7.03 31.27
C ALA A 82 -3.60 6.53 31.21
N ASP A 83 -4.19 6.52 30.02
CA ASP A 83 -5.52 5.95 29.77
C ASP A 83 -5.56 5.19 28.43
N PRO A 84 -5.30 3.86 28.43
CA PRO A 84 -5.36 3.04 27.22
C PRO A 84 -6.78 2.84 26.67
N SER A 85 -7.82 3.27 27.40
CA SER A 85 -9.21 3.14 26.98
C SER A 85 -9.72 4.36 26.20
N ASP A 86 -9.02 5.49 26.27
CA ASP A 86 -9.35 6.69 25.49
C ASP A 86 -9.07 6.45 24.00
N ALA A 87 -10.14 6.25 23.24
CA ALA A 87 -10.09 6.01 21.80
C ALA A 87 -9.47 7.17 21.02
N ALA A 88 -9.68 8.43 21.45
CA ALA A 88 -9.14 9.58 20.75
C ALA A 88 -7.62 9.67 20.92
N ASN A 89 -7.11 9.40 22.13
CA ASN A 89 -5.66 9.33 22.37
C ASN A 89 -5.02 8.16 21.60
N ALA A 90 -5.66 7.00 21.55
CA ALA A 90 -5.18 5.85 20.79
C ALA A 90 -5.10 6.16 19.28
N ILE A 91 -6.13 6.78 18.70
CA ILE A 91 -6.16 7.18 17.28
C ILE A 91 -5.06 8.21 16.99
N ALA A 92 -4.94 9.24 17.84
CA ALA A 92 -3.93 10.28 17.65
C ALA A 92 -2.51 9.74 17.78
N TYR A 93 -2.27 8.83 18.73
CA TYR A 93 -0.99 8.16 18.90
C TYR A 93 -0.65 7.29 17.68
N ALA A 94 -1.58 6.46 17.23
CA ALA A 94 -1.39 5.60 16.07
C ALA A 94 -1.12 6.40 14.78
N ARG A 95 -1.81 7.54 14.59
CA ARG A 95 -1.53 8.46 13.47
C ARG A 95 -0.08 8.96 13.49
N ALA A 96 0.42 9.38 14.66
CA ALA A 96 1.80 9.85 14.80
C ALA A 96 2.83 8.71 14.59
N LEU A 97 2.50 7.49 15.03
CA LEU A 97 3.31 6.30 14.76
C LEU A 97 3.37 5.97 13.27
N THR A 98 2.23 5.99 12.56
CA THR A 98 2.19 5.79 11.11
C THR A 98 3.01 6.83 10.37
N ALA A 99 2.91 8.11 10.76
CA ALA A 99 3.69 9.20 10.17
C ALA A 99 5.21 9.10 10.41
N THR A 100 5.63 8.29 11.39
CA THR A 100 7.03 7.99 11.70
C THR A 100 7.40 6.55 11.31
N GLU A 101 6.66 5.96 10.37
CA GLU A 101 6.88 4.62 9.79
C GLU A 101 6.75 3.45 10.78
N GLN A 102 6.25 3.68 11.99
CA GLN A 102 6.01 2.67 13.01
C GLN A 102 4.63 1.98 12.85
N ARG A 103 4.31 1.55 11.62
CA ARG A 103 2.98 1.03 11.22
C ARG A 103 2.52 -0.18 12.06
N ALA A 104 3.42 -1.12 12.35
CA ALA A 104 3.09 -2.29 13.16
C ALA A 104 2.66 -1.90 14.58
N GLN A 105 3.37 -0.96 15.20
CA GLN A 105 3.04 -0.46 16.54
C GLN A 105 1.72 0.32 16.51
N ALA A 106 1.49 1.14 15.49
CA ALA A 106 0.23 1.87 15.31
C ALA A 106 -0.95 0.90 15.31
N ALA A 107 -0.84 -0.20 14.56
CA ALA A 107 -1.88 -1.21 14.51
C ALA A 107 -2.09 -1.93 15.86
N SER A 108 -1.03 -2.26 16.60
CA SER A 108 -1.16 -2.86 17.94
C SER A 108 -1.82 -1.91 18.96
N VAL A 109 -1.52 -0.61 18.91
CA VAL A 109 -2.19 0.40 19.77
C VAL A 109 -3.69 0.43 19.47
N LEU A 110 -4.06 0.49 18.20
CA LEU A 110 -5.45 0.53 17.76
C LEU A 110 -6.20 -0.76 18.08
N GLU A 111 -5.55 -1.91 17.93
CA GLU A 111 -6.10 -3.21 18.30
C GLU A 111 -6.46 -3.24 19.79
N GLN A 112 -5.52 -2.90 20.67
CA GLN A 112 -5.73 -2.88 22.12
C GLN A 112 -6.84 -1.92 22.54
N ALA A 113 -6.86 -0.72 21.96
CA ALA A 113 -7.93 0.25 22.21
C ALA A 113 -9.29 -0.27 21.73
N SER A 114 -9.34 -0.99 20.60
CA SER A 114 -10.59 -1.51 20.01
C SER A 114 -11.21 -2.62 20.84
N LEU A 115 -10.41 -3.43 21.54
CA LEU A 115 -10.89 -4.45 22.48
C LEU A 115 -11.69 -3.82 23.64
N ARG A 116 -11.33 -2.61 24.05
CA ARG A 116 -12.01 -1.83 25.11
C ARG A 116 -13.18 -1.01 24.58
N ASN A 117 -13.19 -0.72 23.28
CA ASN A 117 -14.18 0.12 22.61
C ASN A 117 -14.76 -0.55 21.35
N PRO A 118 -15.40 -1.74 21.47
CA PRO A 118 -15.71 -2.60 20.32
C PRO A 118 -16.78 -2.04 19.36
N LYS A 119 -17.45 -0.95 19.74
CA LYS A 119 -18.50 -0.26 18.96
C LYS A 119 -18.09 1.15 18.52
N ASN A 120 -16.89 1.62 18.87
CA ASN A 120 -16.44 2.94 18.45
C ASN A 120 -16.04 2.92 16.97
N GLN A 121 -16.95 3.41 16.11
CA GLN A 121 -16.80 3.39 14.66
C GLN A 121 -15.54 4.12 14.17
N ALA A 122 -15.18 5.27 14.77
CA ALA A 122 -13.98 6.01 14.39
C ALA A 122 -12.71 5.22 14.70
N LEU A 123 -12.66 4.56 15.86
CA LEU A 123 -11.54 3.70 16.25
C LEU A 123 -11.43 2.46 15.37
N LEU A 124 -12.55 1.80 15.07
CA LEU A 124 -12.58 0.68 14.13
C LEU A 124 -12.12 1.11 12.73
N GLY A 125 -12.52 2.30 12.28
CA GLY A 125 -12.06 2.87 11.00
C GLY A 125 -10.54 3.07 10.97
N ALA A 126 -9.97 3.62 12.04
CA ALA A 126 -8.53 3.78 12.17
C ALA A 126 -7.81 2.41 12.25
N PHE A 127 -8.35 1.46 13.02
CA PHE A 127 -7.77 0.13 13.17
C PHE A 127 -7.77 -0.63 11.84
N GLY A 128 -8.89 -0.61 11.11
CA GLY A 128 -9.00 -1.20 9.78
C GLY A 128 -7.97 -0.66 8.79
N ARG A 129 -7.74 0.66 8.77
CA ARG A 129 -6.69 1.28 7.94
C ARG A 129 -5.29 0.82 8.36
N ALA A 130 -5.00 0.78 9.66
CA ALA A 130 -3.70 0.30 10.15
C ALA A 130 -3.46 -1.19 9.85
N LEU A 131 -4.51 -2.02 9.82
CA LEU A 131 -4.43 -3.41 9.36
C LEU A 131 -4.07 -3.45 7.86
N ALA A 132 -4.67 -2.60 7.03
CA ALA A 132 -4.37 -2.52 5.60
C ALA A 132 -2.93 -2.05 5.36
N ASP A 133 -2.47 -1.01 6.06
CA ASP A 133 -1.09 -0.49 6.01
C ASP A 133 -0.02 -1.53 6.39
N THR A 134 -0.43 -2.59 7.10
CA THR A 134 0.43 -3.70 7.52
C THR A 134 0.20 -4.98 6.71
N GLY A 135 -0.53 -4.89 5.58
CA GLY A 135 -0.77 -6.00 4.66
C GLY A 135 -1.81 -7.03 5.12
N ARG A 136 -2.50 -6.79 6.25
CA ARG A 136 -3.53 -7.70 6.78
C ARG A 136 -4.90 -7.36 6.21
N TYR A 137 -5.02 -7.49 4.89
CA TYR A 137 -6.16 -6.98 4.12
C TYR A 137 -7.50 -7.64 4.47
N GLU A 138 -7.56 -8.96 4.65
CA GLU A 138 -8.82 -9.63 5.00
C GLU A 138 -9.34 -9.19 6.38
N GLN A 139 -8.45 -9.05 7.38
CA GLN A 139 -8.81 -8.52 8.70
C GLN A 139 -9.23 -7.05 8.61
N ALA A 140 -8.54 -6.25 7.79
CA ALA A 140 -8.91 -4.86 7.55
C ALA A 140 -10.33 -4.74 7.02
N LEU A 141 -10.73 -5.59 6.07
CA LEU A 141 -12.07 -5.56 5.48
C LEU A 141 -13.18 -5.87 6.50
N ASP A 142 -12.97 -6.86 7.38
CA ASP A 142 -13.89 -7.18 8.49
C ASP A 142 -14.05 -6.00 9.45
N VAL A 143 -12.93 -5.45 9.92
CA VAL A 143 -12.92 -4.34 10.88
C VAL A 143 -13.55 -3.07 10.28
N LEU A 144 -13.23 -2.75 9.03
CA LEU A 144 -13.83 -1.62 8.31
C LEU A 144 -15.34 -1.80 8.09
N GLY A 145 -15.81 -3.03 7.88
CA GLY A 145 -17.23 -3.33 7.77
C GLY A 145 -18.03 -3.00 9.04
N ARG A 146 -17.37 -3.00 10.20
CA ARG A 146 -17.94 -2.61 11.50
C ARG A 146 -17.77 -1.13 11.83
N ALA A 147 -17.00 -0.39 11.03
CA ALA A 147 -16.71 1.03 11.24
C ALA A 147 -17.78 1.97 10.68
N HIS A 148 -18.86 1.44 10.07
CA HIS A 148 -20.03 2.20 9.65
C HIS A 148 -21.29 1.32 9.75
N SER A 149 -22.48 1.87 9.48
CA SER A 149 -23.73 1.11 9.46
C SER A 149 -24.64 1.55 8.31
N PRO A 150 -25.64 0.74 7.91
CA PRO A 150 -26.60 1.13 6.88
C PRO A 150 -27.34 2.45 7.19
N ASP A 151 -27.63 2.72 8.46
CA ASP A 151 -28.30 3.96 8.89
C ASP A 151 -27.36 5.18 8.90
N ARG A 152 -26.06 4.96 8.99
CA ARG A 152 -25.01 5.99 9.05
C ARG A 152 -23.80 5.57 8.21
N PRO A 153 -23.95 5.53 6.88
CA PRO A 153 -22.86 5.13 6.01
C PRO A 153 -21.80 6.24 5.97
N ASP A 154 -20.52 5.85 6.01
CA ASP A 154 -19.39 6.77 5.88
C ASP A 154 -18.66 6.49 4.56
N TRP A 155 -18.70 7.46 3.65
CA TRP A 155 -18.03 7.37 2.35
C TRP A 155 -16.53 7.14 2.49
N ARG A 156 -15.89 7.64 3.56
CA ARG A 156 -14.46 7.45 3.81
C ARG A 156 -14.15 6.00 4.13
N ILE A 157 -15.02 5.35 4.90
CA ILE A 157 -14.88 3.93 5.23
C ILE A 157 -15.17 3.06 4.00
N LEU A 158 -16.22 3.38 3.25
CA LEU A 158 -16.52 2.69 1.98
C LEU A 158 -15.34 2.81 0.99
N SER A 159 -14.72 3.98 0.87
CA SER A 159 -13.52 4.16 0.07
C SER A 159 -12.34 3.32 0.58
N ALA A 160 -12.14 3.23 1.89
CA ALA A 160 -11.09 2.39 2.47
C ALA A 160 -11.33 0.90 2.20
N GLN A 161 -12.58 0.42 2.29
CA GLN A 161 -12.95 -0.94 1.91
C GLN A 161 -12.66 -1.20 0.42
N GLY A 162 -12.94 -0.22 -0.45
CA GLY A 162 -12.56 -0.27 -1.86
C GLY A 162 -11.05 -0.46 -2.04
N THR A 163 -10.23 0.32 -1.35
CA THR A 163 -8.76 0.25 -1.46
C THR A 163 -8.23 -1.11 -0.99
N VAL A 164 -8.77 -1.63 0.12
CA VAL A 164 -8.43 -2.98 0.61
C VAL A 164 -8.81 -4.06 -0.41
N LEU A 165 -9.95 -3.93 -1.06
CA LEU A 165 -10.39 -4.87 -2.09
C LEU A 165 -9.51 -4.82 -3.34
N ASP A 166 -9.03 -3.65 -3.76
CA ASP A 166 -8.06 -3.54 -4.84
C ASP A 166 -6.72 -4.22 -4.50
N GLN A 167 -6.25 -4.08 -3.26
CA GLN A 167 -5.05 -4.80 -2.77
C GLN A 167 -5.24 -6.32 -2.74
N LEU A 168 -6.48 -6.79 -2.56
CA LEU A 168 -6.85 -8.20 -2.67
C LEU A 168 -7.09 -8.68 -4.11
N GLY A 169 -6.94 -7.80 -5.12
CA GLY A 169 -7.24 -8.12 -6.53
C GLY A 169 -8.74 -8.21 -6.85
N ARG A 170 -9.62 -7.78 -5.94
CA ARG A 170 -11.09 -7.85 -6.05
C ARG A 170 -11.66 -6.55 -6.66
N HIS A 171 -11.12 -6.13 -7.80
CA HIS A 171 -11.35 -4.81 -8.40
C HIS A 171 -12.81 -4.47 -8.68
N LYS A 172 -13.61 -5.40 -9.21
CA LYS A 172 -15.04 -5.16 -9.45
C LYS A 172 -15.83 -4.84 -8.17
N GLN A 173 -15.46 -5.48 -7.06
CA GLN A 173 -16.06 -5.18 -5.77
C GLN A 173 -15.58 -3.83 -5.25
N ALA A 174 -14.28 -3.52 -5.39
CA ALA A 174 -13.75 -2.20 -5.06
C ALA A 174 -14.51 -1.07 -5.79
N GLN A 175 -14.70 -1.21 -7.11
CA GLN A 175 -15.48 -0.27 -7.93
C GLN A 175 -16.90 -0.05 -7.40
N THR A 176 -17.55 -1.10 -6.87
CA THR A 176 -18.89 -0.99 -6.26
C THR A 176 -18.86 -0.16 -4.97
N TYR A 177 -17.84 -0.36 -4.12
CA TYR A 177 -17.66 0.42 -2.90
C TYR A 177 -17.36 1.89 -3.20
N TYR A 178 -16.47 2.18 -4.15
CA TYR A 178 -16.18 3.56 -4.57
C TYR A 178 -17.40 4.25 -5.18
N THR A 179 -18.16 3.54 -6.04
CA THR A 179 -19.40 4.08 -6.62
C THR A 179 -20.42 4.39 -5.53
N THR A 180 -20.50 3.55 -4.49
CA THR A 180 -21.38 3.80 -3.34
C THR A 180 -20.90 4.99 -2.50
N ALA A 181 -19.60 5.12 -2.27
CA ALA A 181 -19.01 6.29 -1.61
C ALA A 181 -19.33 7.59 -2.39
N LEU A 182 -19.23 7.58 -3.73
CA LEU A 182 -19.53 8.73 -4.58
C LEU A 182 -21.02 9.09 -4.64
N LYS A 183 -21.93 8.18 -4.28
CA LYS A 183 -23.36 8.53 -4.08
C LYS A 183 -23.55 9.40 -2.83
N ILE A 184 -22.69 9.25 -1.82
CA ILE A 184 -22.74 10.01 -0.55
C ILE A 184 -21.93 11.30 -0.66
N ALA A 185 -20.75 11.24 -1.29
CA ALA A 185 -19.88 12.38 -1.54
C ALA A 185 -19.63 12.54 -3.06
N PRO A 186 -20.56 13.17 -3.80
CA PRO A 186 -20.41 13.38 -5.22
C PRO A 186 -19.15 14.20 -5.54
N ASN A 187 -18.42 13.76 -6.57
CA ASN A 187 -17.20 14.42 -7.07
C ASN A 187 -16.04 14.54 -6.07
N GLU A 188 -16.03 13.72 -5.00
CA GLU A 188 -14.88 13.64 -4.10
C GLU A 188 -13.62 13.18 -4.88
N PRO A 189 -12.59 14.04 -5.04
CA PRO A 189 -11.48 13.76 -5.96
C PRO A 189 -10.66 12.55 -5.58
N SER A 190 -10.49 12.32 -4.26
CA SER A 190 -9.74 11.17 -3.74
C SER A 190 -10.42 9.85 -4.11
N VAL A 191 -11.74 9.79 -4.00
CA VAL A 191 -12.54 8.60 -4.33
C VAL A 191 -12.62 8.40 -5.85
N LEU A 192 -12.78 9.47 -6.63
CA LEU A 192 -12.72 9.38 -8.09
C LEU A 192 -11.34 8.90 -8.56
N SER A 193 -10.25 9.37 -7.95
CA SER A 193 -8.90 8.91 -8.31
C SER A 193 -8.71 7.42 -8.02
N ASN A 194 -9.14 6.96 -6.84
CA ASN A 194 -9.11 5.53 -6.49
C ASN A 194 -9.96 4.69 -7.43
N LEU A 195 -11.18 5.13 -7.77
CA LEU A 195 -12.03 4.44 -8.75
C LEU A 195 -11.37 4.35 -10.13
N GLY A 196 -10.74 5.44 -10.59
CA GLY A 196 -10.00 5.45 -11.85
C GLY A 196 -8.83 4.47 -11.86
N LEU A 197 -8.05 4.42 -10.78
CA LEU A 197 -6.98 3.41 -10.62
C LEU A 197 -7.53 1.99 -10.57
N SER A 198 -8.65 1.77 -9.89
CA SER A 198 -9.33 0.46 -9.84
C SER A 198 -9.78 -0.01 -11.23
N TYR A 199 -10.29 0.90 -12.07
CA TYR A 199 -10.56 0.59 -13.48
C TYR A 199 -9.28 0.24 -14.25
N ALA A 200 -8.16 0.94 -13.99
CA ALA A 200 -6.89 0.63 -14.65
C ALA A 200 -6.33 -0.75 -14.23
N LEU A 201 -6.45 -1.12 -12.95
CA LEU A 201 -6.10 -2.45 -12.45
C LEU A 201 -6.94 -3.55 -13.10
N ASP A 202 -8.22 -3.27 -13.35
CA ASP A 202 -9.16 -4.12 -14.08
C ASP A 202 -9.01 -4.00 -15.62
N LYS A 203 -7.95 -3.34 -16.10
CA LYS A 203 -7.61 -3.13 -17.52
C LYS A 203 -8.65 -2.33 -18.32
N ASN A 204 -9.58 -1.67 -17.64
CA ASN A 204 -10.54 -0.78 -18.28
C ASN A 204 -10.00 0.65 -18.38
N LEU A 205 -9.03 0.84 -19.27
CA LEU A 205 -8.26 2.09 -19.35
C LEU A 205 -9.10 3.29 -19.82
N ALA A 206 -10.19 3.09 -20.56
CA ALA A 206 -11.03 4.19 -21.03
C ALA A 206 -11.83 4.82 -19.88
N GLU A 207 -12.49 3.98 -19.07
CA GLU A 207 -13.22 4.41 -17.88
C GLU A 207 -12.27 4.94 -16.80
N ALA A 208 -11.07 4.36 -16.68
CA ALA A 208 -10.02 4.87 -15.81
C ALA A 208 -9.68 6.33 -16.14
N GLU A 209 -9.41 6.62 -17.41
CA GLU A 209 -9.10 7.98 -17.85
C GLU A 209 -10.28 8.93 -17.65
N ALA A 210 -11.49 8.55 -18.09
CA ALA A 210 -12.67 9.40 -17.96
C ALA A 210 -12.92 9.78 -16.49
N THR A 211 -12.73 8.82 -15.58
CA THR A 211 -12.88 9.04 -14.13
C THR A 211 -11.77 9.93 -13.57
N LEU A 212 -10.51 9.71 -13.97
CA LEU A 212 -9.37 10.52 -13.52
C LEU A 212 -9.39 11.95 -14.07
N ARG A 213 -9.91 12.18 -15.28
CA ARG A 213 -10.14 13.54 -15.81
C ARG A 213 -11.13 14.31 -14.94
N ARG A 214 -12.27 13.68 -14.61
CA ARG A 214 -13.25 14.27 -13.68
C ARG A 214 -12.63 14.56 -12.32
N ALA A 215 -11.76 13.69 -11.81
CA ALA A 215 -11.03 13.92 -10.56
C ALA A 215 -10.09 15.12 -10.68
N ALA A 216 -9.33 15.23 -11.78
CA ALA A 216 -8.33 16.26 -12.01
C ALA A 216 -8.91 17.66 -12.28
N GLU A 217 -10.15 17.73 -12.78
CA GLU A 217 -10.89 18.98 -13.00
C GLU A 217 -11.36 19.63 -11.69
N HIS A 218 -11.36 18.89 -10.58
CA HIS A 218 -11.78 19.43 -9.29
C HIS A 218 -10.75 20.46 -8.77
N PRO A 219 -11.17 21.67 -8.32
CA PRO A 219 -10.24 22.71 -7.88
C PRO A 219 -9.30 22.30 -6.72
N GLY A 220 -9.77 21.37 -5.88
CA GLY A 220 -8.99 20.78 -4.78
C GLY A 220 -8.23 19.50 -5.13
N ALA A 221 -8.08 19.16 -6.42
CA ALA A 221 -7.39 17.94 -6.83
C ALA A 221 -5.89 18.00 -6.51
N ASP A 222 -5.41 16.98 -5.80
CA ASP A 222 -3.98 16.79 -5.52
C ASP A 222 -3.19 16.53 -6.82
N PRO A 223 -1.96 17.04 -6.97
CA PRO A 223 -1.07 16.73 -8.11
C PRO A 223 -0.97 15.24 -8.45
N ARG A 224 -1.05 14.35 -7.46
CA ARG A 224 -1.07 12.89 -7.66
C ARG A 224 -2.22 12.43 -8.54
N VAL A 225 -3.36 13.11 -8.53
CA VAL A 225 -4.50 12.79 -9.40
C VAL A 225 -4.11 12.99 -10.87
N ARG A 226 -3.41 14.09 -11.19
CA ARG A 226 -2.89 14.35 -12.53
C ARG A 226 -1.77 13.39 -12.93
N GLN A 227 -0.92 13.00 -11.98
CA GLN A 227 0.08 11.95 -12.22
C GLN A 227 -0.56 10.58 -12.53
N ASN A 228 -1.60 10.21 -11.79
CA ASN A 228 -2.38 9.00 -12.05
C ASN A 228 -3.05 9.06 -13.43
N LEU A 229 -3.59 10.21 -13.81
CA LEU A 229 -4.14 10.43 -15.15
C LEU A 229 -3.06 10.27 -16.23
N ALA A 230 -1.89 10.89 -16.07
CA ALA A 230 -0.78 10.77 -17.01
C ALA A 230 -0.34 9.31 -17.17
N LEU A 231 -0.24 8.56 -16.06
CA LEU A 231 0.07 7.14 -16.08
C LEU A 231 -0.97 6.35 -16.89
N VAL A 232 -2.26 6.53 -16.62
CA VAL A 232 -3.34 5.83 -17.35
C VAL A 232 -3.35 6.16 -18.84
N VAL A 233 -3.16 7.43 -19.20
CA VAL A 233 -3.06 7.87 -20.61
C VAL A 233 -1.83 7.25 -21.28
N GLY A 234 -0.70 7.16 -20.57
CA GLY A 234 0.51 6.51 -21.06
C GLY A 234 0.36 4.99 -21.22
N LEU A 235 -0.40 4.32 -20.34
CA LEU A 235 -0.73 2.89 -20.46
C LEU A 235 -1.56 2.57 -21.70
N GLN A 236 -2.31 3.56 -22.22
CA GLN A 236 -3.01 3.46 -23.51
C GLN A 236 -2.08 3.70 -24.72
N GLY A 237 -0.79 3.99 -24.50
CA GLY A 237 0.20 4.28 -25.55
C GLY A 237 0.23 5.75 -25.99
N ARG A 238 -0.59 6.63 -25.38
CA ARG A 238 -0.65 8.06 -25.73
C ARG A 238 0.40 8.86 -24.95
N PHE A 239 1.66 8.57 -25.23
CA PHE A 239 2.80 9.11 -24.48
C PHE A 239 2.92 10.64 -24.54
N ALA A 240 2.62 11.27 -25.69
CA ALA A 240 2.66 12.72 -25.82
C ALA A 240 1.62 13.41 -24.92
N ASP A 241 0.38 12.88 -24.91
CA ASP A 241 -0.69 13.37 -24.03
C ASP A 241 -0.30 13.17 -22.55
N ALA A 242 0.25 12.00 -22.20
CA ALA A 242 0.71 11.70 -20.85
C ALA A 242 1.79 12.68 -20.36
N GLU A 243 2.77 13.00 -21.22
CA GLU A 243 3.83 13.97 -20.91
C GLU A 243 3.25 15.37 -20.71
N GLN A 244 2.30 15.76 -21.56
CA GLN A 244 1.63 17.06 -21.43
C GLN A 244 0.85 17.18 -20.12
N ILE A 245 0.18 16.12 -19.68
CA ILE A 245 -0.53 16.09 -18.40
C ILE A 245 0.48 16.16 -17.24
N ALA A 246 1.57 15.39 -17.30
CA ALA A 246 2.59 15.36 -16.25
C ALA A 246 3.32 16.70 -16.06
N LYS A 247 3.51 17.48 -17.14
CA LYS A 247 4.11 18.83 -17.11
C LYS A 247 3.32 19.85 -16.28
N ALA A 248 2.06 19.57 -15.92
CA ALA A 248 1.29 20.46 -15.06
C ALA A 248 1.88 20.57 -13.65
N ASP A 249 2.59 19.53 -13.19
CA ASP A 249 3.12 19.43 -11.82
C ASP A 249 4.60 19.09 -11.73
N LEU A 250 5.23 18.71 -12.85
CA LEU A 250 6.62 18.26 -12.89
C LEU A 250 7.44 19.13 -13.86
N PRO A 251 8.75 19.31 -13.59
CA PRO A 251 9.67 19.87 -14.57
C PRO A 251 9.59 19.11 -15.91
N PRO A 252 9.69 19.79 -17.06
CA PRO A 252 9.58 19.14 -18.36
C PRO A 252 10.51 17.94 -18.57
N THR A 253 11.72 18.01 -18.02
CA THR A 253 12.71 16.92 -18.08
C THR A 253 12.27 15.69 -17.28
N GLU A 254 11.69 15.88 -16.09
CA GLU A 254 11.17 14.80 -15.26
C GLU A 254 9.91 14.16 -15.87
N ALA A 255 9.00 14.99 -16.40
CA ALA A 255 7.83 14.51 -17.11
C ALA A 255 8.20 13.62 -18.31
N ALA A 256 9.16 14.07 -19.13
CA ALA A 256 9.66 13.32 -20.28
C ALA A 256 10.37 12.01 -19.86
N ALA A 257 11.15 12.03 -18.77
CA ALA A 257 11.82 10.85 -18.24
C ALA A 257 10.81 9.80 -17.75
N ASN A 258 9.79 10.21 -16.98
CA ASN A 258 8.75 9.31 -16.47
C ASN A 258 7.97 8.62 -17.60
N VAL A 259 7.63 9.36 -18.66
CA VAL A 259 6.94 8.81 -19.83
C VAL A 259 7.83 7.88 -20.64
N THR A 260 9.12 8.20 -20.75
CA THR A 260 10.10 7.33 -21.44
C THR A 260 10.24 6.00 -20.71
N TYR A 261 10.38 6.02 -19.38
CA TYR A 261 10.41 4.82 -18.55
C TYR A 261 9.14 3.97 -18.72
N LEU A 262 7.96 4.60 -18.71
CA LEU A 262 6.69 3.91 -18.93
C LEU A 262 6.63 3.24 -20.31
N ARG A 263 7.12 3.91 -21.36
CA ARG A 263 7.18 3.36 -22.72
C ARG A 263 8.08 2.12 -22.79
N GLU A 264 9.28 2.19 -22.21
CA GLU A 264 10.25 1.08 -22.18
C GLU A 264 9.67 -0.13 -21.44
N MET A 265 9.11 0.09 -20.24
CA MET A 265 8.46 -0.97 -19.46
C MET A 265 7.34 -1.67 -20.23
N LEU A 266 6.56 -0.95 -21.04
CA LEU A 266 5.49 -1.51 -21.85
C LEU A 266 6.02 -2.30 -23.07
N ALA A 267 7.12 -1.83 -23.68
CA ALA A 267 7.79 -2.53 -24.78
C ALA A 267 8.34 -3.89 -24.31
N ASP A 268 9.03 -3.91 -23.17
CA ASP A 268 9.62 -5.14 -22.60
C ASP A 268 8.55 -6.22 -22.29
N LYS A 269 7.40 -5.81 -21.75
CA LYS A 269 6.25 -6.72 -21.50
C LYS A 269 5.63 -7.24 -22.80
N GLY A 270 5.68 -6.46 -23.88
CA GLY A 270 5.28 -6.90 -25.22
C GLY A 270 6.23 -7.94 -25.81
N ASP A 271 7.53 -7.78 -25.56
CA ASP A 271 8.57 -8.65 -26.08
C ASP A 271 8.60 -10.03 -25.40
N TRP A 272 8.29 -10.13 -24.11
CA TRP A 272 8.11 -11.44 -23.44
C TRP A 272 6.92 -12.25 -23.99
N LYS A 273 5.82 -11.59 -24.38
CA LYS A 273 4.69 -12.25 -25.08
C LYS A 273 5.08 -12.74 -26.47
N ARG A 274 6.02 -12.07 -27.15
CA ARG A 274 6.56 -12.48 -28.46
C ARG A 274 7.54 -13.64 -28.35
N MET A 275 8.43 -13.63 -27.35
CA MET A 275 9.41 -14.71 -27.12
C MET A 275 8.77 -16.02 -26.60
N GLY A 276 7.56 -15.96 -26.03
CA GLY A 276 6.78 -17.14 -25.62
C GLY A 276 6.15 -17.96 -26.77
N ARG A 277 6.26 -17.51 -28.02
CA ARG A 277 6.00 -18.34 -29.20
C ARG A 277 7.34 -18.85 -29.72
N GLN A 278 7.72 -20.08 -29.33
CA GLN A 278 8.93 -20.74 -29.83
C GLN A 278 8.99 -20.65 -31.38
N PRO A 279 10.11 -20.22 -31.97
CA PRO A 279 10.36 -20.44 -33.38
C PRO A 279 10.40 -21.95 -33.62
N GLN A 280 9.57 -22.47 -34.53
CA GLN A 280 9.72 -23.85 -35.00
C GLN A 280 11.10 -23.97 -35.63
N ILE A 281 12.00 -24.67 -34.93
CA ILE A 281 13.32 -24.97 -35.44
C ILE A 281 13.11 -25.99 -36.56
N ALA A 282 13.22 -25.53 -37.81
CA ALA A 282 13.20 -26.40 -38.98
C ALA A 282 14.33 -27.43 -38.84
N ALA A 283 13.94 -28.69 -38.62
CA ALA A 283 14.86 -29.82 -38.61
C ALA A 283 15.48 -29.94 -40.01
N ARG A 284 16.72 -29.48 -40.17
CA ARG A 284 17.56 -29.87 -41.30
C ARG A 284 17.88 -31.35 -41.16
N GLY A 285 17.24 -32.16 -41.99
CA GLY A 285 17.55 -33.57 -42.16
C GLY A 285 19.02 -33.75 -42.54
N LYS A 286 19.67 -34.71 -41.89
CA LYS A 286 20.94 -35.27 -42.34
C LYS A 286 20.59 -36.51 -43.17
N SER A 287 20.90 -36.45 -44.45
CA SER A 287 21.28 -37.61 -45.28
C SER A 287 22.70 -38.03 -44.94
#